data_AF-A0A7V9NQ27-F1
#
_entry.id   AF-A0A7V9NQ27-F1
#
_cell.length_a   1.000
_cell.length_b   1.000
_cell.length_c   1.000
_cell.angle_alpha   90.00
_cell.angle_beta   90.00
_cell.angle_gamma   90.00
#
_symmetry.space_group_name_H-M   'P 1'
#
loop_
_entity.id
_entity.type
_entity.pdbx_description
1 polymer ?
#
loop_
_entity_poly.entity_id
_entity_poly.type
_entity_poly.pdbx_seq_one_letter_code
_entity_poly.pdbx_strand_id
1 'polypeptide(L)' 'MSVVKINAVEVPADRAAEFEGRFTARAGAVEHSEGFEAFELLRPTEGATRYFVYTRWASEETYQA' A
#
# COMPACT_ATOMS: atom_id res chain seq x y z
N MET A 1 9.96 11.21 13.13
CA MET A 1 9.21 10.14 13.82
C MET A 1 8.46 9.41 12.74
N SER A 2 8.59 8.09 12.65
CA SER A 2 8.02 7.33 11.54
C SER A 2 6.49 7.43 11.53
N VAL A 3 5.92 7.53 10.33
CA VAL A 3 4.49 7.65 10.07
C VAL A 3 4.00 6.44 9.27
N VAL A 4 2.76 6.06 9.50
CA VAL A 4 2.07 5.00 8.76
C VAL A 4 0.98 5.63 7.91
N LYS A 5 0.93 5.27 6.63
CA LYS A 5 -0.10 5.68 5.68
C LYS A 5 -0.81 4.45 5.16
N ILE A 6 -2.12 4.40 5.41
CA ILE A 6 -2.98 3.30 4.99
C ILE A 6 -3.97 3.81 3.96
N ASN A 7 -3.84 3.32 2.73
CA ASN A 7 -4.87 3.56 1.71
C ASN A 7 -5.85 2.39 1.71
N ALA A 8 -7.11 2.69 2.03
CA ALA A 8 -8.21 1.74 1.94
C ALA A 8 -8.83 1.79 0.55
N VAL A 9 -8.69 0.69 -0.20
CA VAL A 9 -9.16 0.61 -1.59
C VAL A 9 -10.27 -0.43 -1.69
N GLU A 10 -11.43 0.00 -2.17
CA GLU A 10 -12.51 -0.89 -2.56
C GLU A 10 -12.21 -1.47 -3.94
N VAL A 11 -12.05 -2.79 -4.00
CA VAL A 11 -11.71 -3.50 -5.23
C VAL A 11 -12.84 -4.49 -5.52
N PRO A 12 -13.53 -4.34 -6.66
CA PRO A 12 -14.49 -5.32 -7.13
C PRO A 12 -13.85 -6.72 -7.26
N ALA A 13 -14.61 -7.77 -6.94
CA ALA A 13 -14.08 -9.14 -6.88
C ALA A 13 -13.49 -9.62 -8.22
N ASP A 14 -14.06 -9.19 -9.34
CA ASP A 14 -13.61 -9.47 -10.71
C ASP A 14 -12.26 -8.79 -11.04
N ARG A 15 -11.87 -7.75 -10.29
CA ARG A 15 -10.64 -6.97 -10.49
C ARG A 15 -9.57 -7.22 -9.44
N ALA A 16 -9.82 -8.11 -8.48
CA ALA A 16 -8.89 -8.42 -7.39
C ALA A 16 -7.52 -8.91 -7.89
N ALA A 17 -7.50 -9.89 -8.81
CA ALA A 17 -6.25 -10.44 -9.34
C ALA A 17 -5.43 -9.41 -10.13
N GLU A 18 -6.10 -8.57 -10.93
CA GLU A 18 -5.45 -7.49 -11.66
C GLU A 18 -4.91 -6.41 -10.71
N PHE A 19 -5.69 -6.07 -9.68
CA PHE A 19 -5.28 -5.13 -8.65
C PHE A 19 -4.01 -5.60 -7.95
N GLU A 20 -3.98 -6.84 -7.47
CA GLU A 20 -2.78 -7.41 -6.84
C GLU A 20 -1.56 -7.38 -7.76
N GLY A 21 -1.72 -7.76 -9.04
CA GLY A 21 -0.62 -7.72 -10.01
C GLY A 21 -0.08 -6.30 -10.26
N ARG A 22 -0.97 -5.30 -10.36
CA ARG A 22 -0.59 -3.89 -10.47
C ARG A 22 0.11 -3.39 -9.21
N PHE A 23 -0.28 -3.89 -8.04
CA PHE A 23 0.31 -3.52 -6.77
C PHE A 23 1.73 -4.06 -6.60
N THR A 24 2.01 -5.30 -7.02
CA THR A 24 3.37 -5.85 -7.05
C THR A 24 4.31 -5.02 -7.92
N ALA A 25 3.86 -4.58 -9.09
CA ALA A 25 4.65 -3.72 -9.98
C ALA A 25 4.95 -2.34 -9.35
N ARG A 26 4.05 -1.84 -8.49
CA ARG A 26 4.16 -0.52 -7.86
C ARG A 26 4.95 -0.54 -6.55
N ALA A 27 4.97 -1.67 -5.84
CA ALA A 27 5.81 -1.87 -4.66
C ALA A 27 7.30 -1.61 -4.99
N GLY A 28 7.75 -2.08 -6.17
CA GLY A 28 9.12 -1.87 -6.62
C GLY A 28 9.47 -0.43 -7.02
N ALA A 29 8.48 0.44 -7.20
CA ALA A 29 8.73 1.84 -7.53
C ALA A 29 8.94 2.72 -6.28
N VAL A 30 8.28 2.37 -5.17
CA VAL A 30 8.31 3.17 -3.93
C VAL A 30 9.47 2.81 -3.01
N GLU A 31 10.06 1.62 -3.18
CA GLU A 31 11.22 1.18 -2.36
C GLU A 31 12.47 2.07 -2.52
N HIS A 32 12.57 2.82 -3.61
CA HIS A 32 13.68 3.74 -3.87
C HIS A 32 13.45 5.16 -3.36
N SER A 33 12.27 5.47 -2.80
CA SER A 33 11.95 6.79 -2.27
C SER A 33 12.69 7.06 -0.96
N GLU A 34 13.19 8.28 -0.79
CA GLU A 34 13.85 8.70 0.45
C GLU A 34 12.88 8.57 1.63
N GLY A 35 13.35 7.99 2.74
CA GLY A 35 12.55 7.82 3.95
C GLY A 35 11.48 6.72 3.85
N PHE A 36 11.38 5.97 2.75
CA PHE A 36 10.54 4.79 2.70
C PHE A 36 11.10 3.67 3.61
N GLU A 37 10.23 3.04 4.41
CA GLU A 37 10.64 2.03 5.38
C GLU A 37 9.99 0.66 5.14
N ALA A 38 8.72 0.61 4.71
CA ALA A 38 8.01 -0.64 4.49
C ALA A 38 6.78 -0.46 3.59
N PHE A 39 6.43 -1.53 2.88
CA PHE A 39 5.21 -1.65 2.09
C PHE A 39 4.61 -3.04 2.22
N GLU A 40 3.32 -3.10 2.49
CA GLU A 40 2.56 -4.34 2.57
C GLU A 40 1.19 -4.17 1.93
N LEU A 41 0.77 -5.15 1.12
CA LEU A 41 -0.59 -5.23 0.62
C LEU A 41 -1.38 -6.22 1.48
N LEU A 42 -2.36 -5.71 2.21
CA LEU A 42 -3.24 -6.53 3.04
C LEU A 42 -4.50 -6.87 2.23
N ARG A 43 -4.65 -8.15 1.92
CA ARG A 43 -5.84 -8.69 1.26
C ARG A 43 -7.00 -8.77 2.28
N PRO A 44 -8.22 -8.34 1.93
CA PRO A 44 -9.38 -8.52 2.79
C PRO A 44 -9.66 -10.01 3.07
N THR A 45 -9.97 -10.32 4.32
CA THR A 45 -10.46 -11.63 4.78
C THR A 45 -11.94 -11.53 5.18
N GLU A 46 -12.55 -12.61 5.66
CA GLU A 46 -13.97 -12.66 6.03
C GLU A 46 -14.43 -11.42 6.81
N GLY A 47 -15.50 -10.77 6.30
CA GLY A 47 -16.07 -9.55 6.89
C GLY A 47 -15.52 -8.23 6.32
N ALA A 48 -14.46 -8.25 5.52
CA ALA A 48 -13.91 -7.07 4.85
C ALA A 48 -13.98 -7.19 3.32
N THR A 49 -14.19 -6.07 2.63
CA THR A 49 -14.20 -5.99 1.15
C THR A 49 -13.10 -5.09 0.60
N ARG A 50 -12.31 -4.46 1.47
CA ARG A 50 -11.31 -3.45 1.12
C ARG A 50 -9.91 -4.01 1.26
N TYR A 51 -9.08 -3.73 0.28
CA TYR A 51 -7.64 -3.91 0.39
C TYR A 51 -7.04 -2.74 1.14
N PHE A 52 -6.07 -3.02 2.02
CA PHE A 52 -5.29 -1.99 2.66
C PHE A 52 -3.88 -1.99 2.11
N VAL A 53 -3.49 -0.85 1.57
CA VAL A 53 -2.11 -0.58 1.16
C VAL A 53 -1.43 0.07 2.35
N TYR A 54 -0.62 -0.71 3.04
CA TYR A 54 0.15 -0.24 4.18
C TYR A 54 1.50 0.27 3.69
N THR A 55 1.84 1.51 4.04
CA THR A 55 3.18 2.05 3.83
C THR A 55 3.68 2.73 5.09
N ARG A 56 4.97 2.56 5.37
CA ARG A 56 5.65 3.19 6.51
C ARG A 56 6.80 4.06 6.01
N TRP A 57 6.93 5.23 6.61
CA TRP A 57 7.87 6.27 6.23
C TRP A 57 8.56 6.86 7.45
N ALA A 58 9.80 7.33 7.30
CA ALA A 58 10.60 7.90 8.39
C ALA A 58 10.04 9.22 8.94
N SER A 59 9.31 9.98 8.11
CA SER A 59 8.58 11.18 8.51
C SER A 59 7.41 11.49 7.56
N GLU A 60 6.55 12.43 7.96
CA GLU A 60 5.51 13.00 7.09
C GLU A 60 6.12 13.70 5.87
N GLU A 61 7.23 14.42 6.05
CA GLU A 61 7.89 15.18 4.98
C GLU A 61 8.39 14.25 3.87
N THR A 62 9.00 13.11 4.23
CA THR A 62 9.47 12.13 3.23
C THR A 62 8.34 11.45 2.46
N TYR A 63 7.13 11.37 3.04
CA TYR A 63 5.96 10.84 2.36
C TYR A 63 5.33 11.84 1.38
N GLN A 64 5.44 13.15 1.66
CA GLN A 64 4.84 14.22 0.87
C GLN A 64 5.76 14.75 -0.25
N ALA A 65 7.06 14.42 -0.19
CA ALA A 65 8.07 14.80 -1.17
C ALA A 65 7.95 14.01 -2.48
#